data_AF-A0A6L3X1J5-F1
#
_entry.id   AF-A0A6L3X1J5-F1
#
_cell.length_a   1.000
_cell.length_b   1.000
_cell.length_c   1.000
_cell.angle_alpha   90.00
_cell.angle_beta   90.00
_cell.angle_gamma   90.00
#
_symmetry.space_group_name_H-M   'P 1'
#
loop_
_entity.id
_entity.type
_entity.pdbx_description
1 polymer ?
#
loop_
_entity_poly.entity_id
_entity_poly.type
_entity_poly.pdbx_seq_one_letter_code
_entity_poly.pdbx_strand_id
1 'polypeptide(L)'
;RKTVELNGDVFVSAGWIDSHVHCYPNSPIYHDEPDSVGIATGVTTVVDAGSTGADDVDDFYAITRKASTEVFALLNISRVGLIAQNELANMANIVADAVKQAVTRHTDFIVGL
;
A
#
# COMPACT_ATOMS: atom_id res chain seq x y z
N ARG A 1 6.20 -32.21 -5.06
CA ARG A 1 7.21 -31.31 -4.45
C ARG A 1 8.15 -30.86 -5.55
N LYS A 2 8.42 -29.57 -5.69
CA LYS A 2 9.39 -29.02 -6.67
C LYS A 2 10.70 -28.72 -5.93
N THR A 3 11.83 -29.08 -6.52
CA THR A 3 13.18 -28.78 -6.01
C THR A 3 13.82 -27.74 -6.92
N VAL A 4 14.52 -26.77 -6.34
CA VAL A 4 15.30 -25.76 -7.07
C VAL A 4 16.73 -25.79 -6.51
N GLU A 5 17.71 -25.98 -7.38
CA GLU A 5 19.14 -26.00 -7.04
C GLU A 5 19.77 -24.65 -7.41
N LEU A 6 20.46 -24.01 -6.46
CA LEU A 6 20.99 -22.65 -6.61
C LEU A 6 22.50 -22.59 -6.88
N ASN A 7 23.19 -23.73 -6.79
CA ASN A 7 24.61 -23.94 -7.10
C ASN A 7 25.64 -23.03 -6.40
N GLY A 8 25.21 -22.18 -5.46
CA GLY A 8 26.10 -21.28 -4.70
C GLY A 8 26.41 -19.95 -5.38
N ASP A 9 25.80 -19.66 -6.54
CA ASP A 9 26.05 -18.44 -7.33
C ASP A 9 25.13 -17.27 -6.95
N VAL A 10 24.16 -17.51 -6.06
CA VAL A 10 23.15 -16.54 -5.65
C VAL A 10 22.99 -16.52 -4.13
N PHE A 11 22.53 -15.38 -3.61
CA PHE A 11 22.18 -15.23 -2.21
C PHE A 11 20.68 -15.47 -2.01
N VAL A 12 20.34 -15.98 -0.83
CA VAL A 12 18.95 -16.16 -0.39
C VAL A 12 18.79 -15.46 0.94
N SER A 13 17.69 -14.71 1.07
CA SER A 13 17.26 -14.09 2.31
C SER A 13 15.78 -14.39 2.54
N ALA A 14 15.22 -13.82 3.62
CA ALA A 14 13.78 -13.58 3.64
C ALA A 14 13.38 -12.67 2.47
N GLY A 15 12.09 -12.69 2.11
CA GLY A 15 11.54 -11.74 1.16
C GLY A 15 11.76 -10.30 1.65
N TRP A 16 12.14 -9.40 0.76
CA TRP A 16 12.37 -8.01 1.13
C TRP A 16 11.05 -7.28 1.35
N ILE A 17 11.09 -6.30 2.26
CA ILE A 17 9.96 -5.45 2.59
C ILE A 17 10.34 -4.01 2.26
N ASP A 18 9.58 -3.38 1.39
CA ASP A 18 9.63 -1.93 1.20
C ASP A 18 8.52 -1.27 2.01
N SER A 19 8.90 -0.61 3.10
CA SER A 19 7.94 -0.01 4.02
C SER A 19 7.39 1.34 3.59
N HIS A 20 7.80 1.86 2.42
CA HIS A 20 7.34 3.18 1.96
C HIS A 20 7.29 3.23 0.43
N VAL A 21 6.11 2.93 -0.11
CA VAL A 21 5.82 3.07 -1.55
C VAL A 21 4.57 3.91 -1.78
N HIS A 22 4.31 4.26 -3.03
CA HIS A 22 3.00 4.74 -3.50
C HIS A 22 2.56 3.86 -4.65
N CYS A 23 1.68 2.90 -4.40
CA CYS A 23 1.30 1.86 -5.36
C CYS A 23 -0.21 1.72 -5.56
N TYR A 24 -0.96 2.80 -5.32
CA TYR A 24 -2.36 2.89 -5.70
C TYR A 24 -2.49 3.42 -7.14
N PRO A 25 -2.87 2.57 -8.13
CA PRO A 25 -2.84 2.96 -9.55
C PRO A 25 -3.78 4.11 -9.91
N ASN A 26 -4.88 4.26 -9.17
CA ASN A 26 -5.88 5.29 -9.42
C ASN A 26 -5.55 6.64 -8.75
N SER A 27 -4.42 6.74 -8.04
CA SER A 27 -3.97 8.00 -7.46
C SER A 27 -3.62 9.02 -8.56
N PRO A 28 -4.11 10.27 -8.46
CA PRO A 28 -3.95 11.25 -9.54
C PRO A 28 -2.54 11.84 -9.65
N ILE A 29 -1.71 11.75 -8.60
CA ILE A 29 -0.39 12.42 -8.53
C ILE A 29 0.73 11.42 -8.35
N TYR A 30 0.63 10.54 -7.35
CA TYR A 30 1.63 9.53 -7.02
C TYR A 30 1.00 8.15 -7.18
N HIS A 31 1.29 7.49 -8.29
CA HIS A 31 0.80 6.14 -8.58
C HIS A 31 1.90 5.25 -9.15
N ASP A 32 1.76 3.96 -8.88
CA ASP A 32 2.45 2.87 -9.57
C ASP A 32 1.57 1.62 -9.40
N GLU A 33 1.94 0.53 -10.05
CA GLU A 33 1.31 -0.78 -9.90
C GLU A 33 2.00 -1.60 -8.79
N PRO A 34 1.28 -2.26 -7.88
CA PRO A 34 1.90 -3.01 -6.79
C PRO A 34 2.97 -4.03 -7.21
N ASP A 35 2.73 -4.75 -8.31
CA ASP A 35 3.66 -5.76 -8.80
C ASP A 35 4.90 -5.16 -9.50
N SER A 36 4.80 -3.93 -10.00
CA SER A 36 5.91 -3.19 -10.61
C SER A 36 6.95 -2.79 -9.56
N VAL A 37 6.50 -2.31 -8.41
CA VAL A 37 7.38 -1.91 -7.29
C VAL A 37 7.73 -3.07 -6.34
N GLY A 38 6.88 -4.11 -6.30
CA GLY A 38 7.04 -5.29 -5.48
C GLY A 38 7.78 -6.43 -6.18
N ILE A 39 7.04 -7.48 -6.55
CA ILE A 39 7.65 -8.75 -6.94
C ILE A 39 8.61 -8.65 -8.14
N ALA A 40 8.40 -7.69 -9.05
CA ALA A 40 9.30 -7.45 -10.18
C ALA A 40 10.69 -6.93 -9.77
N THR A 41 10.85 -6.44 -8.54
CA THR A 41 12.10 -5.90 -8.00
C THR A 41 12.75 -6.81 -6.95
N GLY A 42 12.14 -7.96 -6.64
CA GLY A 42 12.56 -8.86 -5.57
C GLY A 42 11.99 -8.50 -4.19
N VAL A 43 11.17 -7.45 -4.11
CA VAL A 43 10.41 -7.09 -2.91
C VAL A 43 9.14 -7.93 -2.84
N THR A 44 8.95 -8.68 -1.76
CA THR A 44 7.78 -9.56 -1.62
C THR A 44 6.60 -8.86 -0.99
N THR A 45 6.87 -7.85 -0.15
CA THR A 45 5.87 -7.13 0.63
C THR A 45 6.13 -5.63 0.55
N VAL A 46 5.08 -4.84 0.32
CA VAL A 46 5.16 -3.38 0.28
C VAL A 46 4.15 -2.75 1.24
N VAL A 47 4.46 -1.55 1.73
CA VAL A 47 3.54 -0.71 2.51
C VAL A 47 3.32 0.60 1.79
N ASP A 48 2.10 0.81 1.29
CA ASP A 48 1.70 2.09 0.70
C ASP A 48 1.64 3.18 1.78
N ALA A 49 2.34 4.29 1.56
CA ALA A 49 2.58 5.34 2.55
C ALA A 49 1.47 6.41 2.57
N GLY A 50 0.21 6.00 2.57
CA GLY A 50 -0.92 6.92 2.67
C GLY A 50 -1.33 7.56 1.35
N SER A 51 -1.22 6.82 0.24
CA SER A 51 -1.79 7.26 -1.05
C SER A 51 -3.31 7.43 -0.96
N THR A 52 -3.97 6.56 -0.19
CA THR A 52 -5.42 6.57 0.04
C THR A 52 -5.79 7.07 1.43
N GLY A 53 -6.96 7.68 1.51
CA GLY A 53 -7.66 8.01 2.74
C GLY A 53 -8.93 7.15 2.91
N ALA A 54 -9.76 7.55 3.86
CA ALA A 54 -11.00 6.82 4.19
C ALA A 54 -12.01 6.72 3.03
N ASP A 55 -11.94 7.62 2.04
CA ASP A 55 -12.88 7.70 0.93
C ASP A 55 -12.57 6.70 -0.20
N ASP A 56 -11.32 6.27 -0.33
CA ASP A 56 -10.83 5.47 -1.48
C ASP A 56 -10.05 4.20 -1.08
N VAL A 57 -9.73 3.99 0.20
CA VAL A 57 -9.04 2.78 0.67
C VAL A 57 -9.77 1.47 0.33
N ASP A 58 -11.10 1.49 0.24
CA ASP A 58 -11.89 0.30 -0.14
C ASP A 58 -11.57 -0.16 -1.58
N ASP A 59 -11.38 0.81 -2.50
CA ASP A 59 -11.00 0.53 -3.90
C ASP A 59 -9.56 0.01 -3.97
N PHE A 60 -8.64 0.68 -3.26
CA PHE A 60 -7.25 0.25 -3.22
C PHE A 60 -7.11 -1.15 -2.64
N TYR A 61 -7.80 -1.47 -1.53
CA TYR A 61 -7.83 -2.82 -0.99
C TYR A 61 -8.23 -3.86 -2.06
N ALA A 62 -9.30 -3.61 -2.80
CA ALA A 62 -9.79 -4.50 -3.85
C ALA A 62 -8.77 -4.70 -4.99
N ILE A 63 -8.00 -3.66 -5.35
CA ILE A 63 -6.91 -3.75 -6.32
C ILE A 63 -5.80 -4.67 -5.78
N THR A 64 -5.35 -4.46 -4.53
CA THR A 64 -4.25 -5.25 -3.96
C THR A 64 -4.56 -6.74 -3.84
N ARG A 65 -5.84 -7.13 -3.72
CA ARG A 65 -6.23 -8.56 -3.69
C ARG A 65 -5.95 -9.30 -4.99
N LYS A 66 -5.64 -8.58 -6.07
CA LYS A 66 -5.27 -9.14 -7.38
C LYS A 66 -3.76 -9.12 -7.64
N ALA A 67 -2.98 -8.44 -6.78
CA ALA A 67 -1.54 -8.36 -6.91
C ALA A 67 -0.86 -9.66 -6.46
N SER A 68 0.28 -9.96 -7.05
CA SER A 68 1.15 -11.05 -6.58
C SER A 68 1.96 -10.63 -5.35
N THR A 69 2.30 -9.34 -5.28
CA THR A 69 2.97 -8.70 -4.15
C THR A 69 2.03 -8.63 -2.96
N GLU A 70 2.53 -8.92 -1.76
CA GLU A 70 1.79 -8.67 -0.53
C GLU A 70 1.76 -7.17 -0.23
N VAL A 71 0.58 -6.58 -0.14
CA VAL A 71 0.43 -5.13 0.06
C VAL A 71 -0.27 -4.86 1.38
N PHE A 72 0.32 -3.96 2.17
CA PHE A 72 -0.29 -3.27 3.30
C PHE A 72 -0.36 -1.76 3.03
N ALA A 73 -1.08 -1.01 3.86
CA ALA A 73 -1.17 0.43 3.74
C ALA A 73 -1.09 1.13 5.10
N LEU A 74 -0.46 2.30 5.10
CA LEU A 74 -0.75 3.37 6.05
C LEU A 74 -1.96 4.13 5.50
N LEU A 75 -2.94 4.43 6.36
CA LEU A 75 -4.12 5.20 5.95
C LEU A 75 -3.86 6.68 6.16
N ASN A 76 -3.96 7.48 5.10
CA ASN A 76 -3.80 8.93 5.22
C ASN A 76 -4.86 9.51 6.19
N ILE A 77 -4.43 10.40 7.09
CA ILE A 77 -5.33 11.09 8.02
C ILE A 77 -6.33 12.02 7.31
N SER A 78 -5.97 12.47 6.10
CA SER A 78 -6.89 13.11 5.17
C SER A 78 -7.78 12.04 4.56
N ARG A 79 -9.10 12.18 4.70
CA ARG A 79 -10.08 11.23 4.13
C ARG A 79 -9.94 11.05 2.62
N VAL A 80 -9.40 12.06 1.92
CA VAL A 80 -9.24 12.07 0.47
C VAL A 80 -7.89 11.56 -0.02
N GLY A 81 -6.99 11.11 0.87
CA GLY A 81 -5.65 10.66 0.47
C GLY A 81 -4.84 11.75 -0.25
N LEU A 82 -3.89 11.33 -1.09
CA LEU A 82 -2.99 12.20 -1.86
C LEU A 82 -3.60 12.65 -3.20
N ILE A 83 -4.82 13.18 -3.17
CA ILE A 83 -5.43 13.78 -4.38
C ILE A 83 -4.76 15.10 -4.80
N ALA A 84 -4.03 15.73 -3.89
CA ALA A 84 -3.33 17.00 -4.06
C ALA A 84 -2.04 16.98 -3.21
N GLN A 85 -1.04 17.81 -3.54
CA GLN A 85 0.17 17.97 -2.73
C GLN A 85 -0.06 18.70 -1.39
N ASN A 86 -1.30 19.12 -1.13
CA ASN A 86 -1.71 19.91 0.02
C ASN A 86 -3.03 19.40 0.61
N GLU A 87 -3.24 18.10 0.58
CA GLU A 87 -4.42 17.40 1.11
C GLU A 87 -4.75 17.77 2.55
N LEU A 88 -3.74 18.12 3.35
CA LEU A 88 -3.86 18.56 4.75
C LEU A 88 -4.12 20.06 4.93
N ALA A 89 -4.11 20.86 3.87
CA ALA A 89 -4.35 22.31 3.97
C ALA A 89 -5.80 22.63 4.35
N ASN A 90 -6.74 21.71 4.12
CA ASN A 90 -8.14 21.87 4.50
C ASN A 90 -8.49 20.94 5.67
N MET A 91 -8.71 21.52 6.85
CA MET A 91 -9.10 20.78 8.06
C MET A 91 -10.40 19.97 7.89
N ALA A 92 -11.28 20.33 6.95
CA ALA A 92 -12.48 19.56 6.65
C ALA A 92 -12.19 18.18 6.04
N ASN A 93 -10.95 17.91 5.60
CA ASN A 93 -10.53 16.60 5.14
C ASN A 93 -10.10 15.68 6.29
N ILE A 94 -9.83 16.22 7.49
CA ILE A 94 -9.38 15.44 8.65
C ILE A 94 -10.59 15.06 9.50
N VAL A 95 -11.16 13.88 9.22
CA VAL A 95 -12.37 13.39 9.87
C VAL A 95 -12.06 12.10 10.64
N ALA A 96 -11.83 12.24 11.94
CA ALA A 96 -11.37 11.14 12.79
C ALA A 96 -12.29 9.90 12.76
N ASP A 97 -13.60 10.08 12.66
CA ASP A 97 -14.55 8.96 12.60
C ASP A 97 -14.45 8.20 11.28
N ALA A 98 -14.17 8.89 10.15
CA ALA A 98 -13.95 8.24 8.86
C ALA A 98 -12.69 7.37 8.89
N VAL A 99 -11.60 7.89 9.46
CA VAL A 99 -10.34 7.16 9.67
C VAL A 99 -10.57 5.91 10.54
N LYS A 100 -11.23 6.05 11.68
CA LYS A 100 -11.54 4.90 12.57
C LYS A 100 -12.39 3.84 11.88
N GLN A 101 -13.39 4.26 11.11
CA GLN A 101 -14.24 3.34 10.37
C GLN A 101 -13.43 2.59 9.30
N ALA A 102 -12.57 3.27 8.55
CA ALA A 102 -11.71 2.65 7.55
C ALA A 102 -10.75 1.61 8.17
N VAL A 103 -10.05 1.97 9.26
CA VAL A 103 -9.19 1.04 10.02
C VAL A 103 -9.97 -0.19 10.48
N THR A 104 -11.21 0.00 10.94
CA THR A 104 -12.06 -1.11 11.43
C THR A 104 -12.51 -2.04 10.30
N ARG A 105 -12.71 -1.52 9.07
CA ARG A 105 -13.11 -2.34 7.91
C ARG A 105 -11.97 -3.19 7.35
N HIS A 106 -10.73 -2.74 7.49
CA HIS A 106 -9.54 -3.30 6.82
C HIS A 106 -8.40 -3.62 7.79
N THR A 107 -8.69 -4.30 8.90
CA THR A 107 -7.72 -4.56 9.97
C THR A 107 -6.54 -5.45 9.56
N ASP A 108 -6.68 -6.22 8.49
CA ASP A 108 -5.65 -7.09 7.89
C ASP A 108 -4.82 -6.39 6.81
N PHE A 109 -5.14 -5.13 6.48
CA PHE A 109 -4.50 -4.37 5.41
C PHE A 109 -3.93 -3.03 5.90
N ILE A 110 -4.66 -2.32 6.76
CA ILE A 110 -4.23 -1.05 7.33
C ILE A 110 -3.37 -1.33 8.58
N VAL A 111 -2.08 -1.00 8.49
CA VAL A 111 -1.08 -1.28 9.53
C VAL A 111 -0.66 -0.02 10.31
N GLY A 112 -1.18 1.15 9.93
CA GLY A 112 -0.88 2.42 10.59
C GLY A 112 -1.55 3.61 9.90
N LEU A 113 -1.10 4.81 10.27
CA LEU A 113 -1.48 6.10 9.69
C LEU A 113 -0.22 6.81 9.16
#